data_AF-A0A2E6AIS2-F1
#
_entry.id   AF-A0A2E6AIS2-F1
#
_cell.length_a   1.000
_cell.length_b   1.000
_cell.length_c   1.000
_cell.angle_alpha   90.00
_cell.angle_beta   90.00
_cell.angle_gamma   90.00
#
_symmetry.space_group_name_H-M   'P 1'
#
loop_
_entity.id
_entity.type
_entity.pdbx_description
1 polymer ?
#
loop_
_entity_poly.entity_id
_entity_poly.type
_entity_poly.pdbx_seq_one_letter_code
_entity_poly.pdbx_strand_id
1 'polypeptide(L)'
;MPDRYLLPCPNCSQKLTVSLVQAGEHVACECGTNVDVPTMRELRMLSPAEDNLEPQKTGWNTLRGWLFVIGVMFILLAGLAHWQINPMRKRLDIQAPQYEELNVDLDKISLRQAWMTWKQFRGANLDFRNTPEFIANQKRHRELSYFVYASWSIAVIGVGLLVGALCWPPP
;
A
#
# COMPACT_ATOMS: atom_id res chain seq x y z
N MET A 1 23.58 -24.43 22.71
CA MET A 1 24.27 -24.45 24.02
C MET A 1 23.51 -23.46 24.90
N PRO A 2 23.24 -23.76 26.18
CA PRO A 2 22.55 -22.81 27.04
C PRO A 2 23.44 -21.58 27.26
N ASP A 3 22.87 -20.38 27.08
CA ASP A 3 23.63 -19.12 27.19
C ASP A 3 23.68 -18.60 28.63
N ARG A 4 22.93 -19.24 29.55
CA ARG A 4 22.74 -18.85 30.94
C ARG A 4 22.91 -20.03 31.89
N TYR A 5 23.57 -19.79 33.01
CA TYR A 5 23.92 -20.76 34.03
C TYR A 5 23.49 -20.27 35.41
N LEU A 6 23.20 -21.19 36.33
CA LEU A 6 22.80 -20.87 37.69
C LEU A 6 24.02 -20.92 38.63
N LEU A 7 24.43 -19.76 39.14
CA LEU A 7 25.51 -19.59 40.11
C LEU A 7 24.93 -19.49 41.53
N PRO A 8 25.24 -20.43 42.44
CA PRO A 8 24.82 -20.31 43.84
C PRO A 8 25.62 -19.22 44.56
N CYS A 9 24.93 -18.32 45.26
CA CYS A 9 25.57 -17.32 46.10
C CYS A 9 26.11 -17.95 47.39
N PRO A 10 27.37 -17.67 47.81
CA PRO A 10 27.97 -18.24 49.02
C PRO A 10 27.33 -17.74 50.32
N ASN A 11 26.68 -16.56 50.31
CA ASN A 11 26.12 -15.94 51.51
C ASN A 11 24.63 -16.26 51.71
N CYS A 12 23.83 -16.21 50.65
CA CYS A 12 22.37 -16.41 50.74
C CYS A 12 21.87 -17.72 50.12
N SER A 13 22.75 -18.56 49.55
CA SER A 13 22.40 -19.80 48.83
C SER A 13 21.43 -19.64 47.65
N GLN A 14 21.09 -18.41 47.27
CA GLN A 14 20.22 -18.10 46.15
C GLN A 14 20.92 -18.36 44.82
N LYS A 15 20.18 -18.87 43.83
CA LYS A 15 20.71 -19.15 42.49
C LYS A 15 20.61 -17.91 41.62
N LEU A 16 21.75 -17.34 41.26
CA LEU A 16 21.87 -16.20 40.36
C LEU A 16 21.96 -16.69 38.91
N THR A 17 21.19 -16.10 38.00
CA THR A 17 21.32 -16.41 36.57
C THR A 17 22.42 -15.55 35.97
N VAL A 18 23.51 -16.18 35.52
CA VAL A 18 24.67 -15.51 34.91
C VAL A 18 24.89 -16.02 33.49
N SER A 19 25.34 -15.14 32.59
CA SER A 19 25.67 -15.51 31.21
C SER A 19 27.16 -15.83 31.04
N LEU A 20 27.52 -16.55 29.97
CA LEU A 20 28.93 -16.81 29.63
C LEU A 20 29.75 -15.54 29.41
N VAL A 21 29.10 -14.43 29.01
CA VAL A 21 29.77 -13.14 28.77
C VAL A 21 30.25 -12.50 30.07
N GLN A 22 29.60 -12.82 31.19
CA GLN A 22 29.92 -12.29 32.52
C GLN A 22 31.00 -13.12 33.24
N ALA A 23 31.63 -14.08 32.56
CA ALA A 23 32.67 -14.92 33.14
C ALA A 23 33.88 -14.09 33.58
N GLY A 24 34.28 -14.20 34.85
CA GLY A 24 35.37 -13.41 35.42
C GLY A 24 34.98 -11.98 35.84
N GLU A 25 33.70 -11.61 35.77
CA GLU A 25 33.19 -10.36 36.35
C GLU A 25 32.72 -10.54 37.80
N HIS A 26 32.43 -9.42 38.47
CA HIS A 26 31.77 -9.39 39.77
C HIS A 26 30.30 -9.02 39.59
N VAL A 27 29.38 -9.87 40.04
CA VAL A 27 27.93 -9.61 39.94
C VAL A 27 27.35 -9.45 41.34
N ALA A 28 26.58 -8.38 41.54
CA ALA A 28 25.86 -8.15 42.79
C ALA A 28 24.72 -9.15 42.94
N CYS A 29 24.69 -9.87 44.05
CA CYS A 29 23.57 -10.72 44.45
C CYS A 29 22.48 -9.87 45.13
N GLU A 30 21.22 -10.31 45.10
CA GLU A 30 20.09 -9.64 45.77
C GLU A 30 20.28 -9.49 47.29
N CYS A 31 21.15 -10.31 47.90
CA CYS A 31 21.56 -10.17 49.29
C CYS A 31 22.55 -9.02 49.56
N GLY A 32 22.94 -8.26 48.53
CA GLY A 32 23.88 -7.14 48.63
C GLY A 32 25.36 -7.53 48.60
N THR A 33 25.69 -8.82 48.52
CA THR A 33 27.07 -9.30 48.37
C THR A 33 27.49 -9.36 46.89
N ASN A 34 28.68 -8.86 46.57
CA ASN A 34 29.30 -9.09 45.26
C ASN A 34 29.84 -10.52 45.18
N VAL A 35 29.41 -11.25 44.16
CA VAL A 35 29.82 -12.63 43.91
C VAL A 35 30.70 -12.67 42.67
N ASP A 36 31.85 -13.31 42.80
CA ASP A 36 32.79 -13.48 41.71
C ASP A 36 32.26 -14.55 40.76
N VAL A 37 32.07 -14.17 39.50
CA VAL A 37 31.63 -15.12 38.48
C VAL A 37 32.82 -15.98 38.08
N PRO A 38 32.73 -17.31 38.24
CA PRO A 38 33.83 -18.21 37.94
C PRO A 38 34.16 -18.22 36.44
N THR A 39 35.28 -18.83 36.08
CA THR A 39 35.76 -18.83 34.70
C THR A 39 34.77 -19.52 33.75
N MET A 40 34.84 -19.23 32.45
CA MET A 40 33.97 -19.88 31.45
C MET A 40 33.98 -21.41 31.52
N ARG A 41 35.11 -22.01 31.94
CA ARG A 41 35.25 -23.47 32.07
C ARG A 41 34.45 -24.01 33.25
N GLU A 42 34.43 -23.29 34.37
CA GLU A 42 33.73 -23.66 35.60
C GLU A 42 32.22 -23.36 35.50
N LEU A 43 31.84 -22.27 34.82
CA LEU A 43 30.44 -21.98 34.49
C LEU A 43 29.78 -23.13 33.73
N ARG A 44 30.50 -23.78 32.80
CA ARG A 44 30.00 -24.95 32.06
C ARG A 44 29.77 -26.19 32.93
N MET A 45 30.30 -26.23 34.15
CA MET A 45 30.07 -27.31 35.11
C MET A 45 28.84 -27.05 36.00
N LEU A 46 28.30 -25.82 36.00
CA LEU A 46 27.08 -25.48 36.73
C LEU A 46 25.84 -25.97 36.00
N SER A 47 24.74 -26.10 36.75
CA SER A 47 23.44 -26.37 36.15
C SER A 47 23.09 -25.23 35.19
N PRO A 48 22.80 -25.53 33.91
CA PRO A 48 22.25 -24.52 33.01
C PRO A 48 20.96 -24.01 33.65
N ALA A 49 20.71 -22.70 33.54
CA ALA A 49 19.38 -22.22 33.84
C ALA A 49 18.44 -22.94 32.87
N GLU A 50 17.35 -23.53 33.37
CA GLU A 50 16.24 -23.84 32.48
C GLU A 50 15.89 -22.51 31.82
N ASP A 51 16.26 -22.38 30.54
CA ASP A 51 15.74 -21.37 29.68
C ASP A 51 14.24 -21.68 29.55
N ASN A 52 13.47 -21.24 30.55
CA ASN A 52 12.09 -20.82 30.36
C ASN A 52 12.12 -19.54 29.51
N LEU A 53 12.77 -19.63 28.36
CA LEU A 53 12.33 -18.95 27.17
C LEU A 53 11.00 -19.60 26.86
N GLU A 54 9.94 -19.20 27.59
CA GLU A 54 8.64 -19.20 26.95
C GLU A 54 8.90 -18.54 25.60
N PRO A 55 8.69 -19.24 24.47
CA PRO A 55 8.90 -18.62 23.18
C PRO A 55 8.01 -17.39 23.24
N GLN A 56 8.63 -16.19 23.25
CA GLN A 56 7.87 -14.97 23.06
C GLN A 56 7.15 -15.23 21.75
N LYS A 57 5.86 -15.53 21.85
CA LYS A 57 5.03 -15.71 20.68
C LYS A 57 5.07 -14.32 20.07
N THR A 58 5.96 -14.12 19.11
CA THR A 58 5.84 -13.07 18.10
C THR A 58 4.60 -13.48 17.31
N GLY A 59 3.45 -13.35 17.96
CA GLY A 59 2.18 -13.89 17.54
C GLY A 59 1.76 -13.00 16.42
N TRP A 60 2.06 -13.43 15.20
CA TRP A 60 1.41 -12.86 14.05
C TRP A 60 -0.08 -13.12 14.21
N ASN A 61 -0.79 -12.12 14.73
CA ASN A 61 -2.21 -12.23 14.98
C ASN A 61 -2.90 -12.52 13.65
N THR A 62 -3.78 -13.52 13.61
CA THR A 62 -4.57 -13.88 12.43
C THR A 62 -5.27 -12.66 11.83
N LEU A 63 -5.77 -11.75 12.67
CA LEU A 63 -6.38 -10.49 12.22
C LEU A 63 -5.37 -9.58 11.51
N ARG A 64 -4.15 -9.45 12.06
CA ARG A 64 -3.05 -8.68 11.45
C ARG A 64 -2.66 -9.25 10.09
N GLY A 65 -2.60 -10.57 9.97
CA GLY A 65 -2.37 -11.26 8.70
C GLY A 65 -3.46 -10.99 7.67
N TRP A 66 -4.73 -11.06 8.07
CA TRP A 66 -5.85 -10.74 7.18
C TRP A 66 -5.85 -9.29 6.72
N LEU A 67 -5.64 -8.33 7.62
CA LEU A 67 -5.54 -6.92 7.26
C LEU A 67 -4.41 -6.67 6.25
N PHE A 68 -3.26 -7.31 6.46
CA PHE A 68 -2.14 -7.24 5.53
C PHE A 68 -2.51 -7.80 4.15
N VAL A 69 -3.04 -9.03 4.09
CA VAL A 69 -3.39 -9.70 2.82
C VAL A 69 -4.47 -8.93 2.06
N ILE A 70 -5.53 -8.49 2.73
CA ILE A 70 -6.60 -7.69 2.12
C ILE A 70 -6.05 -6.36 1.60
N GLY A 71 -5.19 -5.70 2.38
CA GLY A 71 -4.55 -4.45 1.98
C GLY A 71 -3.72 -4.60 0.71
N VAL A 72 -2.84 -5.62 0.66
CA VAL A 72 -2.06 -5.94 -0.56
C VAL A 72 -2.98 -6.25 -1.73
N MET A 73 -4.02 -7.06 -1.53
CA MET A 73 -4.96 -7.43 -2.57
C MET A 73 -5.66 -6.20 -3.17
N PHE A 74 -6.13 -5.26 -2.33
CA PHE A 74 -6.77 -4.04 -2.79
C PHE A 74 -5.83 -3.17 -3.62
N ILE A 75 -4.56 -3.02 -3.22
CA ILE A 75 -3.56 -2.27 -3.97
C ILE A 75 -3.29 -2.93 -5.33
N LEU A 76 -3.12 -4.26 -5.37
CA LEU A 76 -2.86 -4.98 -6.62
C LEU A 76 -4.04 -4.90 -7.59
N LEU A 77 -5.27 -5.12 -7.10
CA LEU A 77 -6.47 -5.04 -7.92
C LEU A 77 -6.71 -3.61 -8.43
N ALA A 78 -6.52 -2.60 -7.57
CA ALA A 78 -6.62 -1.20 -7.96
C ALA A 78 -5.57 -0.80 -9.00
N GLY A 79 -4.33 -1.26 -8.82
CA GLY A 79 -3.22 -1.04 -9.75
C GLY A 79 -3.49 -1.67 -11.12
N LEU A 80 -3.97 -2.92 -11.15
CA LEU A 80 -4.35 -3.61 -12.39
C LEU A 80 -5.50 -2.89 -13.10
N ALA A 81 -6.56 -2.53 -12.37
CA ALA A 81 -7.69 -1.78 -12.92
C ALA A 81 -7.24 -0.41 -13.48
N HIS A 82 -6.37 0.30 -12.74
CA HIS A 82 -5.81 1.58 -13.20
C HIS A 82 -4.98 1.39 -14.48
N TRP A 83 -4.14 0.36 -14.54
CA TRP A 83 -3.29 0.06 -15.69
C TRP A 83 -4.10 -0.24 -16.95
N GLN A 84 -5.23 -0.94 -16.83
CA GLN A 84 -6.11 -1.23 -17.96
C GLN A 84 -6.95 -0.03 -18.41
N ILE A 85 -7.53 0.73 -17.47
CA ILE A 85 -8.56 1.74 -17.75
C ILE A 85 -7.95 3.10 -18.11
N ASN A 86 -6.89 3.54 -17.40
CA ASN A 86 -6.28 4.85 -17.61
C ASN A 86 -5.79 5.10 -19.06
N PRO A 87 -5.12 4.15 -19.76
CA PRO A 87 -4.73 4.38 -21.14
C PRO A 87 -5.94 4.50 -22.09
N MET A 88 -7.02 3.76 -21.83
CA MET A 88 -8.25 3.89 -22.62
C MET A 88 -8.85 5.29 -22.46
N ARG A 89 -8.89 5.81 -21.22
CA ARG A 89 -9.35 7.18 -20.93
C ARG A 89 -8.52 8.23 -21.66
N LYS A 90 -7.18 8.13 -21.59
CA LYS A 90 -6.25 9.13 -22.15
C LYS A 90 -6.24 9.18 -23.68
N ARG A 91 -6.65 8.09 -24.35
CA ARG A 91 -6.72 8.01 -25.82
C ARG A 91 -7.97 8.69 -26.41
N LEU A 92 -8.94 9.04 -25.58
CA LEU A 92 -10.17 9.69 -26.04
C LEU A 92 -9.87 11.15 -26.40
N ASP A 93 -10.17 11.51 -27.65
CA ASP A 93 -10.20 12.91 -28.04
C ASP A 93 -11.49 13.56 -27.50
N ILE A 94 -11.31 14.41 -26.49
CA ILE A 94 -12.39 15.14 -25.83
C ILE A 94 -12.44 16.61 -26.26
N GLN A 95 -11.47 17.06 -27.05
CA GLN A 95 -11.46 18.43 -27.52
C GLN A 95 -12.43 18.51 -28.69
N ALA A 96 -13.27 19.54 -28.67
CA ALA A 96 -13.96 19.89 -29.91
C ALA A 96 -12.86 20.13 -30.95
N PRO A 97 -12.96 19.54 -32.15
CA PRO A 97 -12.06 19.92 -33.22
C PRO A 97 -12.12 21.45 -33.31
N GLN A 98 -10.97 22.10 -33.50
CA GLN A 98 -10.98 23.48 -33.95
C GLN A 98 -11.63 23.47 -35.32
N TYR A 99 -12.96 23.56 -35.35
CA TYR A 99 -13.61 24.22 -36.44
C TYR A 99 -13.03 25.63 -36.33
N GLU A 100 -12.11 25.96 -37.24
CA GLU A 100 -11.86 27.34 -37.60
C GLU A 100 -13.25 27.95 -37.66
N GLU A 101 -13.58 28.80 -36.67
CA GLU A 101 -14.95 29.27 -36.47
C GLU A 101 -15.46 29.57 -37.85
N LEU A 102 -16.43 28.78 -38.31
CA LEU A 102 -17.09 29.08 -39.56
C LEU A 102 -18.02 30.27 -39.25
N ASN A 103 -17.45 31.35 -38.71
CA ASN A 103 -17.69 32.75 -39.05
C ASN A 103 -17.50 32.92 -40.57
N VAL A 104 -18.12 32.05 -41.36
CA VAL A 104 -18.89 32.58 -42.47
C VAL A 104 -19.82 33.54 -41.76
N ASP A 105 -19.52 34.82 -41.86
CA ASP A 105 -20.50 35.85 -41.58
C ASP A 105 -21.72 35.47 -42.39
N LEU A 106 -22.66 34.78 -41.74
CA LEU A 106 -23.92 34.38 -42.32
C LEU A 106 -24.68 35.65 -42.75
N ASP A 107 -24.34 36.78 -42.15
CA ASP A 107 -24.82 38.11 -42.53
C ASP A 107 -24.17 38.65 -43.80
N LYS A 108 -23.00 38.15 -44.22
CA LYS A 108 -22.30 38.54 -45.46
C LYS A 108 -22.61 37.61 -46.63
N ILE A 109 -23.22 36.45 -46.42
CA ILE A 109 -23.59 35.55 -47.52
C ILE A 109 -24.82 36.11 -48.25
N SER A 110 -24.69 36.35 -49.55
CA SER A 110 -25.85 36.80 -50.35
C SER A 110 -26.92 35.72 -50.42
N LEU A 111 -28.19 36.11 -50.60
CA LEU A 111 -29.31 35.18 -50.74
C LEU A 111 -29.06 34.15 -51.87
N ARG A 112 -28.39 34.57 -52.95
CA ARG A 112 -28.03 33.71 -54.08
C ARG A 112 -26.96 32.69 -53.70
N GLN A 113 -25.93 33.10 -52.97
CA GLN A 113 -24.90 32.18 -52.48
C GLN A 113 -25.49 31.19 -51.48
N ALA A 114 -26.32 31.65 -50.54
CA ALA A 114 -27.03 30.79 -49.60
C ALA A 114 -27.85 29.71 -50.32
N TRP A 115 -28.62 30.11 -51.35
CA TRP A 115 -29.40 29.18 -52.17
C TRP A 115 -28.54 28.16 -52.91
N MET A 116 -27.41 28.58 -53.48
CA MET A 116 -26.48 27.69 -54.18
C MET A 116 -25.80 26.70 -53.23
N THR A 117 -25.34 27.18 -52.06
CA THR A 117 -24.76 26.34 -51.00
C THR A 117 -25.77 25.31 -50.52
N TRP A 118 -27.01 25.73 -50.23
CA TRP A 118 -28.06 24.79 -49.84
C TRP A 118 -28.37 23.77 -50.95
N LYS A 119 -28.43 24.19 -52.22
CA LYS A 119 -28.68 23.28 -53.35
C LYS A 119 -27.58 22.23 -53.49
N GLN A 120 -26.33 22.59 -53.18
CA GLN A 120 -25.19 21.67 -53.14
C GLN A 120 -25.33 20.63 -52.02
N PHE A 121 -25.84 21.03 -50.85
CA PHE A 121 -25.98 20.14 -49.70
C PHE A 121 -27.30 19.35 -49.67
N ARG A 122 -28.37 19.83 -50.30
CA ARG A 122 -29.69 19.17 -50.35
C ARG A 122 -29.66 17.77 -50.95
N GLY A 123 -28.73 17.51 -51.88
CA GLY A 123 -28.56 16.21 -52.53
C GLY A 123 -27.47 15.34 -51.89
N ALA A 124 -26.68 15.90 -50.97
CA ALA A 124 -25.78 15.11 -50.16
C ALA A 124 -26.64 14.38 -49.12
N ASN A 125 -26.39 13.08 -48.91
CA ASN A 125 -26.87 12.40 -47.72
C ASN A 125 -26.16 13.05 -46.53
N LEU A 126 -26.72 14.15 -46.04
CA LEU A 126 -26.47 14.68 -44.71
C LEU A 126 -27.13 13.71 -43.75
N ASP A 127 -26.53 12.53 -43.64
CA ASP A 127 -26.92 11.56 -42.64
C ASP A 127 -26.92 12.33 -41.31
N PHE A 128 -28.00 12.22 -40.55
CA PHE A 128 -28.10 12.88 -39.25
C PHE A 128 -26.87 12.42 -38.46
N ARG A 129 -25.86 13.29 -38.35
CA ARG A 129 -24.62 12.92 -37.69
C ARG A 129 -25.05 12.54 -36.28
N ASN A 130 -24.90 11.26 -35.97
CA ASN A 130 -24.83 10.77 -34.61
C ASN A 130 -23.97 11.76 -33.81
N THR A 131 -24.34 11.98 -32.55
CA THR A 131 -23.64 12.88 -31.61
C THR A 131 -22.15 12.96 -31.93
N PRO A 132 -21.60 14.16 -32.23
CA PRO A 132 -20.21 14.34 -32.60
C PRO A 132 -19.28 13.50 -31.73
N GLU A 133 -18.26 12.88 -32.35
CA GLU A 133 -17.41 11.89 -31.67
C GLU A 133 -16.79 12.46 -30.38
N PHE A 134 -16.38 13.74 -30.38
CA PHE A 134 -15.86 14.40 -29.19
C PHE A 134 -16.89 14.49 -28.03
N ILE A 135 -18.20 14.63 -28.32
CA ILE A 135 -19.27 14.63 -27.32
C ILE A 135 -19.45 13.22 -26.74
N ALA A 136 -19.48 12.20 -27.61
CA ALA A 136 -19.54 10.80 -27.17
C ALA A 136 -18.31 10.43 -26.33
N ASN A 137 -17.12 10.87 -26.76
CA ASN A 137 -15.85 10.70 -26.05
C ASN A 137 -15.82 11.46 -24.73
N GLN A 138 -16.40 12.66 -24.64
CA GLN A 138 -16.50 13.40 -23.38
C GLN A 138 -17.35 12.65 -22.34
N LYS A 139 -18.49 12.08 -22.77
CA LYS A 139 -19.32 11.23 -21.91
C LYS A 139 -18.55 9.99 -21.46
N ARG A 140 -17.91 9.28 -22.38
CA ARG A 140 -17.10 8.09 -22.09
C ARG A 140 -15.89 8.41 -21.20
N HIS A 141 -15.26 9.57 -21.40
CA HIS A 141 -14.16 10.04 -20.56
C HIS A 141 -14.61 10.29 -19.12
N ARG A 142 -15.81 10.86 -18.92
CA ARG A 142 -16.40 11.02 -17.59
C ARG A 142 -16.66 9.68 -16.91
N GLU A 143 -17.25 8.72 -17.64
CA GLU A 143 -17.49 7.36 -17.13
C GLU A 143 -16.18 6.66 -16.75
N LEU A 144 -15.17 6.67 -17.62
CA LEU A 144 -13.86 6.07 -17.33
C LEU A 144 -13.12 6.81 -16.20
N SER A 145 -13.30 8.13 -16.07
CA SER A 145 -12.72 8.89 -14.96
C SER A 145 -13.28 8.45 -13.62
N TYR A 146 -14.58 8.14 -13.52
CA TYR A 146 -15.17 7.60 -12.31
C TYR A 146 -14.48 6.30 -11.89
N PHE A 147 -14.26 5.36 -12.82
CA PHE A 147 -13.55 4.12 -12.51
C PHE A 147 -12.09 4.34 -12.09
N VAL A 148 -11.40 5.31 -12.70
CA VAL A 148 -10.04 5.68 -12.29
C VAL A 148 -10.03 6.25 -10.87
N TYR A 149 -10.99 7.11 -10.51
CA TYR A 149 -11.06 7.63 -9.14
C TYR A 149 -11.45 6.53 -8.14
N ALA A 150 -12.37 5.65 -8.50
CA ALA A 150 -12.74 4.51 -7.68
C ALA A 150 -11.54 3.58 -7.40
N SER A 151 -10.71 3.30 -8.42
CA SER A 151 -9.50 2.49 -8.21
C SER A 151 -8.49 3.17 -7.30
N TRP A 152 -8.29 4.49 -7.42
CA TRP A 152 -7.46 5.24 -6.48
C TRP A 152 -8.00 5.20 -5.04
N SER A 153 -9.31 5.34 -4.84
CA SER A 153 -9.93 5.21 -3.52
C SER A 153 -9.70 3.83 -2.90
N ILE A 154 -9.84 2.75 -3.69
CA ILE A 154 -9.57 1.37 -3.23
C ILE A 154 -8.09 1.21 -2.85
N ALA A 155 -7.16 1.76 -3.64
CA ALA A 155 -5.74 1.73 -3.32
C ALA A 155 -5.43 2.43 -1.99
N VAL A 156 -6.02 3.60 -1.74
CA VAL A 156 -5.87 4.34 -0.48
C VAL A 156 -6.38 3.53 0.71
N ILE A 157 -7.54 2.88 0.59
CA ILE A 157 -8.05 1.96 1.62
C ILE A 157 -7.06 0.82 1.86
N GLY A 158 -6.53 0.20 0.79
CA GLY A 158 -5.53 -0.87 0.89
C GLY A 158 -4.25 -0.44 1.62
N VAL A 159 -3.76 0.77 1.34
CA VAL A 159 -2.62 1.36 2.07
C VAL A 159 -2.96 1.58 3.55
N GLY A 160 -4.15 2.09 3.84
CA GLY A 160 -4.63 2.26 5.22
C GLY A 160 -4.66 0.94 6.00
N LEU A 161 -5.14 -0.15 5.37
CA LEU A 161 -5.14 -1.48 5.98
C LEU A 161 -3.73 -2.01 6.22
N LEU A 162 -2.80 -1.80 5.29
CA LEU A 162 -1.40 -2.19 5.45
C LEU A 162 -0.71 -1.44 6.59
N VAL A 163 -0.86 -0.11 6.62
CA VAL A 163 -0.30 0.72 7.70
C VAL A 163 -0.92 0.31 9.04
N GLY A 164 -2.23 0.11 9.08
CA GLY A 164 -2.93 -0.42 10.26
C GLY A 164 -2.36 -1.75 10.72
N ALA A 165 -2.14 -2.70 9.79
CA ALA A 165 -1.54 -4.00 10.11
C ALA A 165 -0.10 -3.87 10.62
N LEU A 166 0.68 -2.92 10.10
CA LEU A 166 2.07 -2.72 10.52
C LEU A 166 2.18 -2.04 11.88
N CYS A 167 1.32 -1.06 12.17
CA CYS A 167 1.33 -0.28 13.39
C CYS A 167 0.52 -0.90 14.54
N TRP A 168 -0.30 -1.93 14.30
CA TRP A 168 -1.06 -2.59 15.35
C TRP A 168 -0.12 -3.36 16.29
N PRO A 169 -0.09 -3.05 17.61
CA PRO A 169 0.79 -3.74 18.55
C PRO A 169 0.41 -5.22 18.64
N PRO A 170 1.40 -6.13 18.74
CA PRO A 170 1.10 -7.53 19.01
C PRO A 170 0.32 -7.64 20.34
N PRO A 171 -0.65 -8.56 20.43
CA PRO A 171 -1.32 -8.85 21.70
C PRO A 171 -0.34 -9.41 22.73
#